data_AF-A0A372F5S5-F1
#
_entry.id   AF-A0A372F5S5-F1
#
_cell.length_a   1.000
_cell.length_b   1.000
_cell.length_c   1.000
_cell.angle_alpha   90.00
_cell.angle_beta   90.00
_cell.angle_gamma   90.00
#
_symmetry.space_group_name_H-M   'P 1'
#
loop_
_entity.id
_entity.type
_entity.pdbx_description
1 polymer ?
#
loop_
_entity_poly.entity_id
_entity_poly.type
_entity_poly.pdbx_seq_one_letter_code
_entity_poly.pdbx_strand_id
1 'polypeptide(L)'
;MKFNENAAENLAILYKETNASIVLTTTHRISFDEKKWKEIFKKRGLDFHTISKLNSKTSIDQLADRATEISEWVEQSGKNENYVIIDDDLSLHGLPEEIKERWVHTKTLIGFDKYARAKALSILTAKVKFTCPCCGYKTLTEPEAYDICPVCRWEDDPFQLKGPDSEGGANEMSLKQAQKNFILFGACDEETRKNARQPTIEEPKDENWKPFE
;
A
#
# COMPACT_ATOMS: atom_id res chain seq x y z
N MET A 1 -11.95 27.04 15.71
CA MET A 1 -12.36 25.70 15.26
C MET A 1 -12.30 24.76 16.46
N LYS A 2 -13.38 24.05 16.79
CA LYS A 2 -13.39 23.09 17.90
C LYS A 2 -12.57 21.86 17.50
N PHE A 3 -11.76 21.35 18.41
CA PHE A 3 -11.02 20.11 18.18
C PHE A 3 -11.99 18.93 18.03
N ASN A 4 -11.78 18.08 17.01
CA ASN A 4 -12.60 16.91 16.76
C ASN A 4 -11.99 15.70 17.49
N GLU A 5 -12.55 15.34 18.64
CA GLU A 5 -12.07 14.23 19.48
C GLU A 5 -12.17 12.88 18.77
N ASN A 6 -13.22 12.65 17.98
CA ASN A 6 -13.39 11.42 17.20
C ASN A 6 -12.28 11.28 16.14
N ALA A 7 -11.87 12.38 15.48
CA ALA A 7 -10.76 12.34 14.54
C ALA A 7 -9.43 12.01 15.25
N ALA A 8 -9.22 12.56 16.46
CA ALA A 8 -8.05 12.28 17.27
C ALA A 8 -8.00 10.81 17.72
N GLU A 9 -9.12 10.25 18.17
CA GLU A 9 -9.22 8.84 18.56
C GLU A 9 -8.92 7.91 17.39
N ASN A 10 -9.50 8.16 16.22
CA ASN A 10 -9.24 7.35 15.03
C ASN A 10 -7.78 7.42 14.58
N LEU A 11 -7.15 8.59 14.66
CA LEU A 11 -5.72 8.76 14.38
C LEU A 11 -4.85 8.03 15.42
N ALA A 12 -5.22 8.07 16.70
CA ALA A 12 -4.52 7.34 17.76
C ALA A 12 -4.57 5.82 17.55
N ILE A 13 -5.72 5.29 17.14
CA ILE A 13 -5.89 3.86 16.81
C ILE A 13 -5.00 3.49 15.62
N LEU A 14 -5.08 4.22 14.51
CA LEU A 14 -4.25 3.95 13.33
C LEU A 14 -2.76 3.98 13.70
N TYR A 15 -2.35 4.98 14.48
CA TYR A 15 -0.98 5.10 14.94
C TYR A 15 -0.53 3.92 15.79
N LYS A 16 -1.37 3.45 16.73
CA LYS A 16 -1.07 2.30 17.57
C LYS A 16 -0.91 1.01 16.77
N GLU A 17 -1.69 0.84 15.71
CA GLU A 17 -1.67 -0.35 14.85
C GLU A 17 -0.49 -0.37 13.87
N THR A 18 0.00 0.80 13.45
CA THR A 18 1.00 0.90 12.38
C THR A 18 2.37 1.39 12.86
N ASN A 19 2.41 2.09 13.99
CA ASN A 19 3.56 2.87 14.48
C ASN A 19 4.16 3.81 13.41
N ALA A 20 3.34 4.26 12.45
CA ALA A 20 3.77 5.07 11.33
C ALA A 20 4.33 6.43 11.78
N SER A 21 5.38 6.91 11.12
CA SER A 21 5.87 8.27 11.33
C SER A 21 4.86 9.30 10.82
N ILE A 22 4.72 10.43 11.51
CA ILE A 22 3.77 11.49 11.14
C ILE A 22 4.47 12.58 10.33
N VAL A 23 3.94 12.90 9.15
CA VAL A 23 4.39 14.03 8.32
C VAL A 23 3.29 15.09 8.28
N LEU A 24 3.59 16.30 8.72
CA LEU A 24 2.62 17.40 8.75
C LEU A 24 2.48 18.04 7.37
N THR A 25 1.29 17.90 6.80
CA THR A 25 0.94 18.49 5.51
C THR A 25 0.46 19.94 5.67
N THR A 26 -0.38 20.22 6.66
CA THR A 26 -1.06 21.52 6.89
C THR A 26 -0.14 22.75 6.73
N THR A 27 -0.67 23.84 6.18
CA THR A 27 0.04 25.13 6.12
C THR A 27 0.44 25.64 7.50
N HIS A 28 -0.34 25.31 8.54
CA HIS A 28 0.01 25.61 9.93
C HIS A 28 1.35 25.03 10.37
N ARG A 29 1.89 24.00 9.68
CA ARG A 29 3.17 23.38 10.04
C ARG A 29 4.31 24.40 10.17
N ILE A 30 4.25 25.53 9.46
CA ILE A 30 5.27 26.60 9.51
C ILE A 30 5.24 27.38 10.83
N SER A 31 4.14 27.33 11.59
CA SER A 31 3.97 28.13 12.80
C SER A 31 4.87 27.70 13.95
N PHE A 32 5.31 26.43 13.97
CA PHE A 32 6.11 25.88 15.06
C PHE A 32 7.12 24.83 14.57
N ASP A 33 8.16 24.58 15.35
CA ASP A 33 9.06 23.43 15.14
C ASP A 33 8.38 22.08 15.50
N GLU A 34 9.02 20.98 15.12
CA GLU A 34 8.53 19.60 15.31
C GLU A 34 8.39 19.27 16.80
N LYS A 35 9.29 19.78 17.64
CA LYS A 35 9.24 19.58 19.10
C LYS A 35 7.97 20.19 19.67
N LYS A 36 7.63 21.41 19.25
CA LYS A 36 6.44 22.11 19.68
C LYS A 36 5.16 21.45 19.15
N TRP A 37 5.16 20.99 17.90
CA TRP A 37 4.06 20.20 17.38
C TRP A 37 3.82 18.92 18.17
N LYS A 38 4.89 18.21 18.55
CA LYS A 38 4.81 17.02 19.40
C LYS A 38 4.17 17.33 20.76
N GLU A 39 4.54 18.43 21.40
CA GLU A 39 3.88 18.89 22.64
C GLU A 39 2.38 19.18 22.43
N ILE A 40 2.04 19.81 21.30
CA ILE A 40 0.65 20.15 20.95
C ILE A 40 -0.19 18.89 20.74
N PHE A 41 0.32 17.88 20.04
CA PHE A 41 -0.35 16.59 19.86
C PHE A 41 -0.47 15.84 21.18
N LYS A 42 0.57 15.86 22.03
CA LYS A 42 0.54 15.20 23.34
C LYS A 42 -0.57 15.76 24.24
N LYS A 43 -0.77 17.08 24.23
CA LYS A 43 -1.89 17.73 24.94
C LYS A 43 -3.28 17.31 24.45
N ARG A 44 -3.35 16.67 23.28
CA ARG A 44 -4.56 16.15 22.63
C ARG A 44 -4.67 14.62 22.72
N GLY A 45 -3.85 13.99 23.55
CA GLY A 45 -3.86 12.53 23.72
C GLY A 45 -3.12 11.76 22.63
N LEU A 46 -2.34 12.44 21.78
CA LEU A 46 -1.57 11.85 20.69
C LEU A 46 -0.07 11.94 20.98
N ASP A 47 0.53 10.84 21.44
CA ASP A 47 1.96 10.79 21.76
C ASP A 47 2.74 10.08 20.65
N PHE A 48 3.03 10.81 19.57
CA PHE A 48 3.76 10.27 18.42
C PHE A 48 5.27 10.19 18.70
N HIS A 49 5.89 9.05 18.37
CA HIS A 49 7.35 8.86 18.43
C HIS A 49 8.07 9.87 17.52
N THR A 50 7.68 9.93 16.24
CA THR A 50 8.30 10.74 15.19
C THR A 50 7.28 11.68 14.54
N ILE A 51 7.66 12.94 14.42
CA ILE A 51 6.92 13.97 13.68
C ILE A 51 7.92 14.72 12.80
N SER A 52 7.59 14.89 11.53
CA SER A 52 8.30 15.73 10.58
C SER A 52 7.30 16.62 9.81
N LYS A 53 7.81 17.46 8.92
CA LYS A 53 7.02 18.34 8.05
C LYS A 53 7.29 17.98 6.59
N LEU A 54 6.37 18.32 5.70
CA LEU A 54 6.59 18.15 4.25
C LEU A 54 7.88 18.81 3.74
N ASN A 55 8.24 19.96 4.30
CA ASN A 55 9.42 20.72 3.94
C ASN A 55 9.84 21.66 5.09
N SER A 56 11.00 22.30 4.93
CA SER A 56 11.57 23.24 5.89
C SER A 56 11.14 24.70 5.67
N LYS A 57 10.10 24.95 4.88
CA LYS A 57 9.60 26.30 4.58
C LYS A 57 9.04 26.94 5.86
N THR A 58 9.25 28.25 6.02
CA THR A 58 8.92 28.98 7.26
C THR A 58 7.97 30.15 7.03
N SER A 59 7.69 30.52 5.78
CA SER A 59 6.81 31.64 5.44
C SER A 59 5.78 31.25 4.37
N ILE A 60 4.66 31.98 4.35
CA ILE A 60 3.50 31.68 3.48
C ILE A 60 3.84 31.87 2.01
N ASP A 61 4.67 32.86 1.67
CA ASP A 61 5.12 33.16 0.30
C ASP A 61 5.96 32.06 -0.34
N GLN A 62 6.51 31.15 0.46
CA GLN A 62 7.28 30.00 -0.01
C GLN A 62 6.38 28.79 -0.33
N LEU A 63 5.14 28.78 0.18
CA LEU A 63 4.25 27.62 0.08
C LEU A 63 3.69 27.48 -1.34
N ALA A 64 3.67 26.25 -1.83
CA ALA A 64 2.91 25.88 -3.01
C ALA A 64 1.54 25.32 -2.59
N ASP A 65 0.69 24.97 -3.55
CA ASP A 65 -0.51 24.18 -3.26
C ASP A 65 -0.14 22.81 -2.68
N ARG A 66 -1.08 22.17 -1.98
CA ARG A 66 -0.77 20.96 -1.22
C ARG A 66 -0.39 19.79 -2.12
N ALA A 67 -0.98 19.67 -3.31
CA ALA A 67 -0.64 18.58 -4.23
C ALA A 67 0.80 18.70 -4.73
N THR A 68 1.24 19.91 -5.07
CA THR A 68 2.63 20.17 -5.43
C THR A 68 3.58 19.82 -4.29
N GLU A 69 3.33 20.31 -3.07
CA GLU A 69 4.23 20.05 -1.93
C GLU A 69 4.30 18.56 -1.55
N ILE A 70 3.18 17.83 -1.67
CA ILE A 70 3.16 16.38 -1.42
C ILE A 70 3.92 15.64 -2.52
N SER A 71 3.72 16.01 -3.79
CA SER A 71 4.42 15.36 -4.91
C SER A 71 5.94 15.51 -4.77
N GLU A 72 6.42 16.72 -4.44
CA GLU A 72 7.83 16.99 -4.16
C GLU A 72 8.36 16.12 -3.00
N TRP A 73 7.61 16.01 -1.90
CA TRP A 73 8.01 15.17 -0.76
C TRP A 73 8.07 13.68 -1.14
N VAL A 74 7.12 13.20 -1.95
CA VAL A 74 7.11 11.82 -2.42
C VAL A 74 8.33 11.53 -3.30
N GLU A 75 8.68 12.43 -4.22
CA GLU A 75 9.87 12.26 -5.07
C GLU A 75 11.17 12.22 -4.24
N GLN A 76 11.27 13.04 -3.21
CA GLN A 76 12.49 13.18 -2.41
C GLN A 76 12.63 12.13 -1.31
N SER A 77 11.53 11.66 -0.74
CA SER A 77 11.54 10.84 0.47
C SER A 77 10.50 9.71 0.46
N GLY A 78 9.35 9.92 -0.18
CA GLY A 78 8.24 8.96 -0.13
C GLY A 78 8.29 7.82 -1.16
N LYS A 79 9.12 7.89 -2.21
CA LYS A 79 9.06 6.99 -3.37
C LYS A 79 9.20 5.50 -3.01
N ASN A 80 10.03 5.19 -2.02
CA ASN A 80 10.28 3.82 -1.56
C ASN A 80 9.61 3.52 -0.21
N GLU A 81 8.81 4.47 0.31
CA GLU A 81 8.16 4.34 1.61
C GLU A 81 6.72 3.88 1.44
N ASN A 82 6.20 3.15 2.43
CA ASN A 82 4.77 2.87 2.50
C ASN A 82 4.06 3.97 3.28
N TYR A 83 3.31 4.83 2.58
CA TYR A 83 2.62 5.96 3.17
C TYR A 83 1.15 6.04 2.75
N VAL A 84 0.39 6.81 3.54
CA VAL A 84 -0.98 7.24 3.27
C VAL A 84 -1.08 8.76 3.46
N ILE A 85 -1.84 9.43 2.61
CA ILE A 85 -2.15 10.86 2.72
C ILE A 85 -3.54 11.00 3.33
N ILE A 86 -3.66 11.75 4.44
CA ILE A 86 -4.93 12.07 5.09
C ILE A 86 -5.06 13.59 5.10
N ASP A 87 -5.91 14.13 4.24
CA ASP A 87 -6.08 15.58 4.08
C ASP A 87 -7.45 15.87 3.43
N ASP A 88 -8.05 17.02 3.75
CA ASP A 88 -9.31 17.51 3.15
C ASP A 88 -9.08 18.58 2.06
N ASP A 89 -7.83 18.89 1.75
CA ASP A 89 -7.48 19.85 0.70
C ASP A 89 -7.86 19.35 -0.71
N LEU A 90 -8.67 20.13 -1.43
CA LEU A 90 -9.16 19.78 -2.77
C LEU A 90 -8.07 19.86 -3.85
N SER A 91 -6.96 20.58 -3.61
CA SER A 91 -5.84 20.60 -4.57
C SER A 91 -5.30 19.19 -4.84
N LEU A 92 -5.45 18.26 -3.90
CA LEU A 92 -5.00 16.87 -4.02
C LEU A 92 -5.65 16.08 -5.15
N HIS A 93 -6.73 16.59 -5.75
CA HIS A 93 -7.23 16.04 -7.00
C HIS A 93 -6.21 16.12 -8.16
N GLY A 94 -5.26 17.06 -8.08
CA GLY A 94 -4.16 17.25 -9.04
C GLY A 94 -2.92 16.39 -8.78
N LEU A 95 -2.93 15.49 -7.80
CA LEU A 95 -1.84 14.53 -7.59
C LEU A 95 -1.72 13.54 -8.78
N PRO A 96 -0.51 13.08 -9.12
CA PRO A 96 -0.31 11.90 -9.97
C PRO A 96 -1.13 10.70 -9.47
N GLU A 97 -1.70 9.90 -10.38
CA GLU A 97 -2.64 8.82 -10.00
C GLU A 97 -2.00 7.80 -9.04
N GLU A 98 -0.73 7.45 -9.23
CA GLU A 98 0.02 6.56 -8.32
C GLU A 98 0.12 7.08 -6.86
N ILE A 99 0.14 8.41 -6.66
CA ILE A 99 0.16 9.04 -5.34
C ILE A 99 -1.27 9.18 -4.82
N LYS A 100 -2.20 9.51 -5.72
CA LYS A 100 -3.61 9.72 -5.42
C LYS A 100 -4.31 8.45 -4.94
N GLU A 101 -3.87 7.28 -5.38
CA GLU A 101 -4.32 5.98 -4.83
C GLU A 101 -4.04 5.85 -3.33
N ARG A 102 -3.01 6.54 -2.82
CA ARG A 102 -2.63 6.59 -1.40
C ARG A 102 -3.36 7.68 -0.61
N TRP A 103 -4.26 8.44 -1.24
CA TRP A 103 -5.03 9.49 -0.59
C TRP A 103 -6.36 8.99 0.02
N VAL A 104 -6.54 9.31 1.29
CA VAL A 104 -7.77 9.17 2.04
C VAL A 104 -8.35 10.58 2.26
N HIS A 105 -9.24 10.97 1.36
CA HIS A 105 -9.95 12.24 1.47
C HIS A 105 -10.86 12.26 2.70
N THR A 106 -10.61 13.22 3.60
CA THR A 106 -11.49 13.49 4.74
C THR A 106 -12.45 14.62 4.42
N LYS A 107 -13.70 14.56 4.89
CA LYS A 107 -14.65 15.67 4.71
C LYS A 107 -14.53 16.64 5.88
N THR A 108 -14.43 17.93 5.63
CA THR A 108 -14.25 18.97 6.67
C THR A 108 -15.25 18.88 7.84
N LEU A 109 -16.51 18.52 7.58
CA LEU A 109 -17.54 18.39 8.62
C LEU A 109 -17.43 17.11 9.47
N ILE A 110 -16.82 16.05 8.94
CA ILE A 110 -16.73 14.74 9.59
C ILE A 110 -15.34 14.54 10.21
N GLY A 111 -14.30 15.00 9.50
CA GLY A 111 -12.91 14.72 9.81
C GLY A 111 -12.50 13.30 9.44
N PHE A 112 -11.53 12.77 10.19
CA PHE A 112 -11.01 11.42 10.03
C PHE A 112 -11.84 10.40 10.82
N ASP A 113 -12.83 9.79 10.18
CA ASP A 113 -13.74 8.83 10.82
C ASP A 113 -13.23 7.37 10.73
N LYS A 114 -14.04 6.43 11.24
CA LYS A 114 -13.72 4.99 11.23
C LYS A 114 -13.55 4.39 9.84
N TYR A 115 -14.24 4.93 8.83
CA TYR A 115 -14.15 4.44 7.45
C TYR A 115 -12.87 4.94 6.78
N ALA A 116 -12.56 6.22 6.97
CA ALA A 116 -11.29 6.81 6.55
C ALA A 116 -10.11 6.09 7.24
N ARG A 117 -10.23 5.78 8.54
CA ARG A 117 -9.24 5.00 9.28
C ARG A 117 -9.03 3.61 8.69
N ALA A 118 -10.11 2.88 8.41
CA ALA A 118 -10.02 1.54 7.81
C ALA A 118 -9.32 1.56 6.45
N LYS A 119 -9.63 2.56 5.59
CA LYS A 119 -8.94 2.76 4.31
C LYS A 119 -7.46 3.12 4.49
N ALA A 120 -7.14 3.98 5.46
CA ALA A 120 -5.77 4.36 5.74
C ALA A 120 -4.95 3.17 6.25
N LEU A 121 -5.53 2.35 7.13
CA LEU A 121 -4.93 1.12 7.61
C LEU A 121 -4.67 0.18 6.43
N SER A 122 -5.66 -0.04 5.55
CA SER A 122 -5.49 -0.95 4.41
C SER A 122 -4.35 -0.52 3.49
N ILE A 123 -4.14 0.78 3.28
CA ILE A 123 -3.00 1.31 2.50
C ILE A 123 -1.67 1.04 3.23
N LEU A 124 -1.59 1.34 4.53
CA LEU A 124 -0.37 1.17 5.33
C LEU A 124 -0.02 -0.29 5.62
N THR A 125 -0.99 -1.20 5.58
CA THR A 125 -0.80 -2.64 5.81
C THR A 125 -0.95 -3.47 4.54
N ALA A 126 -1.18 -2.83 3.38
CA ALA A 126 -1.23 -3.52 2.10
C ALA A 126 0.09 -4.27 1.91
N LYS A 127 0.02 -5.60 2.00
CA LYS A 127 1.18 -6.44 1.71
C LYS A 127 1.43 -6.32 0.22
N VAL A 128 2.65 -5.95 -0.16
CA VAL A 128 3.09 -6.07 -1.55
C VAL A 128 2.85 -7.51 -1.97
N LYS A 129 2.05 -7.68 -3.02
CA LYS A 129 1.76 -8.99 -3.61
C LYS A 129 2.68 -9.20 -4.80
N PHE A 130 3.31 -10.37 -4.83
CA PHE A 130 4.22 -10.76 -5.89
C PHE A 130 3.49 -11.58 -6.94
N THR A 131 3.95 -11.45 -8.18
CA THR A 131 3.40 -12.13 -9.35
C THR A 131 3.64 -13.63 -9.20
N CYS A 132 2.57 -14.43 -9.22
CA CYS A 132 2.71 -15.88 -9.31
C CYS A 132 3.32 -16.24 -10.68
N PRO A 133 4.41 -17.03 -10.74
CA PRO A 133 5.07 -17.34 -12.01
C PRO A 133 4.20 -18.20 -12.93
N CYS A 134 3.27 -18.98 -12.38
CA CYS A 134 2.35 -19.82 -13.16
C CYS A 134 1.20 -19.01 -13.78
N CYS A 135 0.52 -18.16 -13.00
CA CYS A 135 -0.72 -17.53 -13.47
C CYS A 135 -0.61 -16.03 -13.69
N GLY A 136 0.51 -15.40 -13.37
CA GLY A 136 0.74 -13.96 -13.58
C GLY A 136 -0.10 -13.01 -12.73
N TYR A 137 -0.91 -13.50 -11.79
CA TYR A 137 -1.64 -12.63 -10.86
C TYR A 137 -0.80 -12.34 -9.61
N LYS A 138 -0.86 -11.10 -9.11
CA LYS A 138 -0.18 -10.68 -7.88
C LYS A 138 -0.88 -11.25 -6.66
N THR A 139 -0.42 -12.40 -6.17
CA THR A 139 -1.10 -13.17 -5.13
C THR A 139 -0.17 -13.60 -4.00
N LEU A 140 1.12 -13.80 -4.30
CA LEU A 140 2.11 -14.32 -3.38
C LEU A 140 2.51 -13.28 -2.34
N THR A 141 2.75 -13.69 -1.10
CA THR A 141 3.21 -12.76 -0.05
C THR A 141 4.70 -12.49 -0.07
N GLU A 142 5.49 -13.39 -0.63
CA GLU A 142 6.94 -13.31 -0.78
C GLU A 142 7.34 -14.14 -2.01
N PRO A 143 8.31 -13.70 -2.83
CA PRO A 143 8.79 -14.48 -3.96
C PRO A 143 9.72 -15.60 -3.48
N GLU A 144 9.75 -16.72 -4.21
CA GLU A 144 10.65 -17.85 -3.97
C GLU A 144 10.49 -18.45 -2.56
N ALA A 145 9.28 -18.37 -1.99
CA ALA A 145 9.01 -18.69 -0.58
C ALA A 145 8.03 -19.87 -0.39
N TYR A 146 7.79 -20.68 -1.43
CA TYR A 146 6.86 -21.82 -1.39
C TYR A 146 5.41 -21.44 -1.01
N ASP A 147 5.02 -20.18 -1.25
CA ASP A 147 3.63 -19.76 -1.08
C ASP A 147 2.75 -20.39 -2.18
N ILE A 148 1.54 -20.80 -1.82
CA ILE A 148 0.63 -21.47 -2.75
C ILE A 148 -0.36 -20.45 -3.30
N CYS A 149 -0.28 -20.19 -4.60
CA CYS A 149 -1.16 -19.26 -5.28
C CYS A 149 -2.64 -19.68 -5.10
N PRO A 150 -3.52 -18.85 -4.52
CA PRO A 150 -4.94 -19.19 -4.38
C PRO A 150 -5.67 -19.22 -5.73
N VAL A 151 -5.14 -18.53 -6.74
CA VAL A 151 -5.77 -18.45 -8.06
C VAL A 151 -5.52 -19.71 -8.87
N CYS A 152 -4.27 -20.16 -8.97
CA CYS A 152 -3.92 -21.32 -9.81
C CYS A 152 -3.46 -22.55 -9.06
N ARG A 153 -3.18 -22.45 -7.75
CA ARG A 153 -2.65 -23.52 -6.88
C ARG A 153 -1.20 -23.92 -7.07
N TRP A 154 -0.44 -23.21 -7.91
CA TRP A 154 1.01 -23.36 -8.01
C TRP A 154 1.70 -23.01 -6.69
N GLU A 155 2.59 -23.87 -6.21
CA GLU A 155 3.49 -23.60 -5.08
C GLU A 155 4.77 -22.95 -5.60
N ASP A 156 5.13 -21.78 -5.06
CA ASP A 156 6.21 -20.94 -5.57
C ASP A 156 7.61 -21.49 -5.28
N ASP A 157 8.00 -22.50 -6.07
CA ASP A 157 9.25 -23.23 -5.94
C ASP A 157 10.43 -22.53 -6.67
N PRO A 158 11.48 -22.08 -5.95
CA PRO A 158 12.68 -21.46 -6.53
C PRO A 158 13.43 -22.37 -7.52
N PHE A 159 13.40 -23.69 -7.32
CA PHE A 159 14.06 -24.65 -8.20
C PHE A 159 13.35 -24.70 -9.56
N GLN A 160 12.02 -24.85 -9.56
CA GLN A 160 11.23 -24.89 -10.78
C GLN A 160 11.09 -23.52 -11.46
N LEU A 161 11.24 -22.42 -10.70
CA LEU A 161 11.35 -21.09 -11.27
C LEU A 161 12.65 -20.92 -12.09
N LYS A 162 13.78 -21.44 -11.59
CA LYS A 162 15.08 -21.40 -12.29
C LYS A 162 15.15 -22.39 -13.45
N GLY A 163 14.47 -23.53 -13.34
CA GLY A 163 14.33 -24.53 -14.39
C GLY A 163 12.87 -24.74 -14.77
N PRO A 164 12.26 -23.91 -15.64
CA PRO A 164 10.83 -23.98 -15.94
C PRO A 164 10.33 -25.29 -16.57
N ASP A 165 11.23 -26.08 -17.16
CA ASP A 165 10.96 -27.41 -17.69
C ASP A 165 11.22 -28.54 -16.65
N SER A 166 11.71 -28.22 -15.44
CA SER A 166 12.04 -29.20 -14.40
C SER A 166 10.79 -29.66 -13.65
N GLU A 167 10.64 -30.96 -13.53
CA GLU A 167 9.57 -31.66 -12.80
C GLU A 167 10.07 -32.14 -11.43
N GLY A 168 9.15 -32.54 -10.54
CA GLY A 168 9.49 -33.18 -9.26
C GLY A 168 10.09 -32.25 -8.21
N GLY A 169 9.75 -30.95 -8.26
CA GLY A 169 10.02 -29.98 -7.20
C GLY A 169 8.95 -30.02 -6.11
N ALA A 170 8.58 -28.85 -5.58
CA ALA A 170 7.38 -28.73 -4.74
C ALA A 170 6.10 -29.08 -5.52
N ASN A 171 6.13 -28.93 -6.85
CA ASN A 171 5.06 -29.32 -7.75
C ASN A 171 5.49 -30.54 -8.58
N GLU A 172 4.57 -31.47 -8.81
CA GLU A 172 4.84 -32.65 -9.64
C GLU A 172 5.17 -32.26 -11.08
N MET A 173 4.36 -31.38 -11.70
CA MET A 173 4.63 -30.87 -13.04
C MET A 173 5.59 -29.68 -13.05
N SER A 174 6.17 -29.42 -14.23
CA SER A 174 7.00 -28.25 -14.48
C SER A 174 6.20 -26.94 -14.51
N LEU A 175 6.87 -25.83 -14.21
CA LEU A 175 6.25 -24.49 -14.24
C LEU A 175 5.64 -24.17 -15.60
N LYS A 176 6.32 -24.57 -16.68
CA LYS A 176 5.83 -24.38 -18.05
C LYS A 176 4.56 -25.18 -18.33
N GLN A 177 4.48 -26.42 -17.84
CA GLN A 177 3.26 -27.21 -17.95
C GLN A 177 2.13 -26.59 -17.12
N ALA A 178 2.42 -26.14 -15.91
CA ALA A 178 1.47 -25.44 -15.05
C ALA A 178 0.90 -24.16 -15.69
N GLN A 179 1.73 -23.37 -16.37
CA GLN A 179 1.28 -22.20 -17.14
C GLN A 179 0.30 -22.60 -18.26
N LYS A 180 0.61 -23.66 -19.03
CA LYS A 180 -0.26 -24.19 -20.08
C LYS A 180 -1.59 -24.68 -19.51
N ASN A 181 -1.54 -25.41 -18.42
CA ASN A 181 -2.72 -25.88 -17.67
C ASN A 181 -3.60 -24.71 -17.21
N PHE A 182 -2.99 -23.67 -16.64
CA PHE A 182 -3.72 -22.49 -16.19
C PHE A 182 -4.44 -21.78 -17.34
N ILE A 183 -3.76 -21.64 -18.49
CA ILE A 183 -4.36 -21.05 -19.70
C ILE A 183 -5.55 -21.89 -20.20
N LEU A 184 -5.45 -23.23 -20.13
CA LEU A 184 -6.49 -24.13 -20.63
C LEU A 184 -7.71 -24.22 -19.71
N PHE A 185 -7.52 -24.29 -18.39
CA PHE A 185 -8.63 -24.58 -17.47
C PHE A 185 -8.60 -23.83 -16.13
N GLY A 186 -7.68 -22.89 -15.94
CA GLY A 186 -7.67 -21.96 -14.79
C GLY A 186 -6.98 -22.48 -13.52
N ALA A 187 -6.23 -23.58 -13.58
CA ALA A 187 -5.40 -24.08 -12.49
C ALA A 187 -4.09 -24.66 -13.00
N CYS A 188 -3.06 -24.76 -12.16
CA CYS A 188 -1.77 -25.34 -12.51
C CYS A 188 -1.87 -26.85 -12.76
N ASP A 189 -2.88 -27.49 -12.17
CA ASP A 189 -3.15 -28.91 -12.26
C ASP A 189 -4.66 -29.18 -12.22
N GLU A 190 -5.11 -30.23 -12.90
CA GLU A 190 -6.54 -30.55 -13.02
C GLU A 190 -7.12 -31.03 -11.68
N GLU A 191 -6.35 -31.75 -10.87
CA GLU A 191 -6.81 -32.25 -9.56
C GLU A 191 -7.00 -31.11 -8.56
N THR A 192 -6.14 -30.09 -8.64
CA THR A 192 -6.18 -28.92 -7.76
C THR A 192 -7.21 -27.87 -8.21
N ARG A 193 -7.81 -28.02 -9.40
CA ARG A 193 -8.77 -27.06 -9.98
C ARG A 193 -9.94 -26.72 -9.06
N LYS A 194 -10.45 -27.70 -8.31
CA LYS A 194 -11.53 -27.50 -7.34
C LYS A 194 -11.17 -26.57 -6.17
N ASN A 195 -9.87 -26.37 -5.92
CA ASN A 195 -9.35 -25.50 -4.87
C ASN A 195 -8.89 -24.13 -5.41
N ALA A 196 -8.75 -23.98 -6.73
CA ALA A 196 -8.47 -22.71 -7.38
C ALA A 196 -9.69 -21.77 -7.30
N ARG A 197 -9.43 -20.46 -7.34
CA ARG A 197 -10.47 -19.43 -7.40
C ARG A 197 -10.13 -18.35 -8.42
N GLN A 198 -11.14 -17.55 -8.78
CA GLN A 198 -10.90 -16.34 -9.56
C GLN A 198 -10.07 -15.33 -8.75
N PRO A 199 -9.21 -14.51 -9.42
CA PRO A 199 -8.49 -13.42 -8.78
C PRO A 199 -9.47 -12.34 -8.28
N THR A 200 -9.09 -11.64 -7.21
CA THR A 200 -9.80 -10.46 -6.73
C THR A 200 -9.31 -9.19 -7.42
N ILE A 201 -10.00 -8.06 -7.23
CA ILE A 201 -9.57 -6.76 -7.75
C ILE A 201 -8.22 -6.29 -7.17
N GLU A 202 -7.86 -6.77 -5.97
CA GLU A 202 -6.60 -6.47 -5.29
C GLU A 202 -5.44 -7.37 -5.77
N GLU A 203 -5.73 -8.33 -6.65
CA GLU A 203 -4.75 -9.27 -7.22
C GLU A 203 -4.66 -9.04 -8.74
N PRO A 204 -4.21 -7.86 -9.21
CA PRO A 204 -4.17 -7.55 -10.62
C PRO A 204 -3.19 -8.49 -11.35
N LYS A 205 -3.45 -8.70 -12.64
CA LYS A 205 -2.54 -9.40 -13.54
C LYS A 205 -1.31 -8.52 -13.77
N ASP A 206 -0.12 -9.12 -13.71
CA ASP A 206 1.11 -8.47 -14.11
C ASP A 206 1.17 -8.35 -15.64
N GLU A 207 1.25 -7.11 -16.13
CA GLU A 207 1.31 -6.79 -17.56
C GLU A 207 2.58 -7.33 -18.24
N ASN A 208 3.64 -7.57 -17.45
CA ASN A 208 4.91 -8.10 -17.96
C ASN A 208 4.95 -9.64 -17.94
N TRP A 209 3.98 -10.30 -17.31
CA TRP A 209 3.94 -11.76 -17.26
C TRP A 209 3.61 -12.34 -18.63
N LYS A 210 4.37 -13.35 -19.04
CA LYS A 210 4.15 -14.12 -20.27
C LYS A 210 4.41 -15.60 -20.00
N PRO A 211 3.63 -16.51 -20.63
CA PRO A 211 3.93 -17.93 -20.55
C PRO A 211 5.24 -18.25 -21.29
N PHE A 212 5.95 -19.27 -20.81
CA PHE A 212 7.08 -19.89 -21.51
C PHE A 212 6.58 -20.65 -22.75
N GLU A 213 7.39 -20.66 -23.82
CA GLU A 213 7.08 -21.31 -25.11
C GLU A 213 7.19 -22.84 -25.06
#